data_AF-A0A3B1C763-F1
#
_entry.id   AF-A0A3B1C763-F1
#
_cell.length_a   1.000
_cell.length_b   1.000
_cell.length_c   1.000
_cell.angle_alpha   90.00
_cell.angle_beta   90.00
_cell.angle_gamma   90.00
#
_symmetry.space_group_name_H-M   'P 1'
#
loop_
_entity.id
_entity.type
_entity.pdbx_description
1 polymer ?
#
loop_
_entity_poly.entity_id
_entity_poly.type
_entity_poly.pdbx_seq_one_letter_code
_entity_poly.pdbx_strand_id
1 'polypeptide(L)'
;MRLILINILIGLLVAVIAQGKGYPFIPWWLKGAISGPLGLLYVIFMKRQEPPKSEEKISSACPNCGGMISLGQSLCPHCNNKIDIVDV
;
A
#
# COMPACT_ATOMS: atom_id res chain seq x y z
N MET A 1 28.17 -18.59 -12.09
CA MET A 1 27.90 -18.26 -10.67
C MET A 1 28.32 -16.85 -10.22
N ARG A 2 29.51 -16.33 -10.56
CA ARG A 2 30.02 -15.05 -10.00
C ARG A 2 29.15 -13.81 -10.26
N LEU A 3 28.62 -13.66 -11.48
CA LEU A 3 27.74 -12.53 -11.85
C LEU A 3 26.36 -12.58 -11.19
N ILE A 4 25.88 -13.78 -10.87
CA ILE A 4 24.57 -13.97 -10.22
C ILE A 4 24.65 -13.47 -8.77
N LEU A 5 25.73 -13.82 -8.06
CA LEU A 5 26.02 -13.33 -6.72
C LEU A 5 26.11 -11.79 -6.65
N ILE A 6 26.76 -11.18 -7.65
CA ILE A 6 26.88 -9.71 -7.73
C ILE A 6 25.50 -9.05 -7.93
N ASN A 7 24.68 -9.56 -8.85
CA ASN A 7 23.33 -9.01 -9.07
C ASN A 7 22.41 -9.20 -7.86
N ILE A 8 22.56 -10.30 -7.13
CA ILE A 8 21.84 -10.54 -5.87
C ILE A 8 22.22 -9.50 -4.80
N LEU A 9 23.51 -9.19 -4.65
CA LEU A 9 23.98 -8.15 -3.71
C LEU A 9 23.46 -6.76 -4.10
N ILE A 10 23.51 -6.42 -5.40
CA ILE A 10 23.00 -5.14 -5.90
C ILE A 10 21.48 -5.04 -5.69
N GLY A 11 20.73 -6.11 -5.99
CA GLY A 11 19.29 -6.19 -5.72
C GLY A 11 18.97 -6.02 -4.24
N LEU A 12 19.82 -6.52 -3.33
CA LEU A 12 19.69 -6.34 -1.88
C LEU A 12 19.80 -4.88 -1.48
N LEU A 13 20.80 -4.16 -2.00
CA LEU A 13 20.95 -2.72 -1.78
C LEU A 13 19.73 -1.94 -2.26
N VAL A 14 19.23 -2.23 -3.46
CA VAL A 14 18.03 -1.60 -4.02
C VAL A 14 16.81 -1.85 -3.13
N ALA A 15 16.64 -3.08 -2.63
CA ALA A 15 15.52 -3.46 -1.76
C ALA A 15 15.55 -2.73 -0.41
N VAL A 16 16.72 -2.62 0.22
CA VAL A 16 16.86 -1.91 1.51
C VAL A 16 16.53 -0.43 1.35
N ILE A 17 16.98 0.21 0.27
CA ILE A 17 16.67 1.61 -0.01
C ILE A 17 15.17 1.79 -0.28
N ALA A 18 14.55 0.87 -1.03
CA ALA A 18 13.11 0.89 -1.32
C ALA A 18 12.26 0.65 -0.06
N GLN A 19 12.71 -0.21 0.86
CA GLN A 19 12.03 -0.48 2.13
C GLN A 19 11.95 0.76 3.02
N GLY A 20 13.02 1.58 3.07
CA GLY A 20 12.99 2.89 3.75
C GLY A 20 11.99 3.90 3.17
N LYS A 21 11.48 3.63 1.96
CA LYS A 21 10.43 4.39 1.27
C LYS A 21 9.05 3.74 1.35
N GLY A 22 8.88 2.69 2.16
CA GLY A 22 7.58 2.03 2.39
C GLY A 22 7.20 0.98 1.35
N TYR A 23 8.13 0.61 0.46
CA TYR A 23 7.87 -0.42 -0.56
C TYR A 23 8.12 -1.84 -0.05
N PRO A 24 7.38 -2.84 -0.57
CA PRO A 24 7.59 -4.23 -0.19
C PRO A 24 8.97 -4.72 -0.64
N PHE A 25 9.70 -5.37 0.27
CA PHE A 25 11.10 -5.78 0.07
C PHE A 25 11.28 -6.79 -1.07
N ILE A 26 10.50 -7.89 -1.07
CA ILE A 26 10.70 -9.03 -1.97
C ILE A 26 10.52 -8.67 -3.46
N PRO A 27 9.45 -7.97 -3.89
CA PRO A 27 9.27 -7.61 -5.30
C PRO A 27 10.36 -6.65 -5.79
N TRP A 28 10.77 -5.71 -4.92
CA TRP A 28 11.81 -4.74 -5.24
C TRP A 28 13.21 -5.33 -5.28
N TRP A 29 13.50 -6.29 -4.42
CA TRP A 29 14.72 -7.08 -4.47
C TRP A 29 14.86 -7.84 -5.78
N LEU A 30 13.80 -8.55 -6.19
CA LEU A 30 13.81 -9.33 -7.41
C LEU A 30 13.95 -8.45 -8.64
N LYS A 31 13.19 -7.34 -8.68
CA LYS A 31 13.25 -6.35 -9.76
C LYS A 31 14.62 -5.66 -9.81
N GLY A 32 15.21 -5.36 -8.66
CA GLY A 32 16.56 -4.82 -8.53
C GLY A 32 17.62 -5.77 -9.07
N ALA A 33 17.55 -7.05 -8.69
CA ALA A 33 18.46 -8.09 -9.17
C ALA A 33 18.38 -8.33 -10.69
N ILE A 34 17.22 -8.08 -11.31
CA ILE A 34 17.03 -8.15 -12.77
C ILE A 34 17.53 -6.87 -13.46
N SER A 35 17.24 -5.69 -12.90
CA SER A 35 17.60 -4.40 -13.51
C SER A 35 19.08 -4.03 -13.37
N GLY A 36 19.81 -4.69 -12.47
CA GLY A 36 21.22 -4.40 -12.19
C GLY A 36 21.43 -2.95 -11.74
N PRO A 37 22.48 -2.25 -12.22
CA PRO A 37 22.81 -0.88 -11.80
C PRO A 37 21.72 0.15 -12.09
N LEU A 38 20.89 -0.07 -13.11
CA LEU A 38 19.84 0.87 -13.52
C LEU A 38 18.73 0.99 -12.46
N GLY A 39 18.49 -0.08 -11.70
CA GLY A 39 17.52 -0.06 -10.58
C GLY A 39 17.91 0.93 -9.49
N LEU A 40 19.21 1.14 -9.26
CA LEU A 40 19.70 2.09 -8.28
C LEU A 40 19.33 3.53 -8.65
N LEU A 41 19.54 3.90 -9.92
CA LEU A 41 19.20 5.23 -10.44
C LEU A 41 17.69 5.48 -10.32
N TYR A 42 16.87 4.47 -10.64
CA TYR A 42 15.41 4.56 -10.54
C TYR A 42 14.91 4.74 -9.11
N VAL A 43 15.46 4.00 -8.14
CA VAL A 43 15.02 4.07 -6.73
C VAL A 43 15.32 5.42 -6.08
N ILE A 44 16.38 6.11 -6.50
CA ILE A 44 16.70 7.45 -5.99
C ILE A 44 15.59 8.44 -6.36
N PHE A 45 15.17 8.44 -7.62
CA PHE A 45 14.12 9.35 -8.13
C PHE A 45 12.69 8.97 -7.71
N MET A 46 12.47 7.75 -7.23
CA MET A 46 11.13 7.30 -6.85
C MET A 46 10.63 7.99 -5.56
N LYS A 47 9.36 8.40 -5.56
CA LYS A 47 8.69 9.00 -4.38
C LYS A 47 8.46 7.94 -3.29
N ARG A 48 8.24 8.38 -2.05
CA ARG A 48 7.84 7.49 -0.94
C ARG A 48 6.46 6.88 -1.24
N GLN A 49 6.31 5.58 -1.03
CA GLN A 49 5.02 4.90 -1.19
C GLN A 49 4.06 5.47 -0.14
N GLU A 50 2.90 5.92 -0.58
CA GLU A 50 1.80 6.24 0.32
C GLU A 50 1.33 4.93 0.95
N PRO A 51 1.10 4.88 2.28
CA PRO A 51 0.62 3.67 2.92
C PRO A 51 -0.62 3.18 2.15
N PRO A 52 -0.77 1.86 1.94
CA PRO A 52 -1.93 1.33 1.26
C PRO A 52 -3.15 1.90 1.97
N LYS A 53 -3.87 2.77 1.27
CA LYS A 53 -5.16 3.28 1.71
C LYS A 53 -5.96 2.02 1.93
N SER A 54 -6.32 1.73 3.18
CA SER A 54 -7.07 0.53 3.54
C SER A 54 -8.42 0.60 2.81
N GLU A 55 -8.42 0.07 1.59
CA GLU A 55 -9.59 -0.10 0.75
C GLU A 55 -10.34 -1.29 1.30
N GLU A 56 -11.09 -1.02 2.36
CA GLU A 56 -12.30 -1.74 2.74
C GLU A 56 -13.05 -0.88 3.76
N LYS A 57 -13.30 0.40 3.41
CA LYS A 57 -14.50 1.04 3.92
C LYS A 57 -15.65 0.42 3.15
N ILE A 58 -16.07 -0.76 3.58
CA ILE A 58 -17.37 -1.30 3.23
C ILE A 58 -18.34 -0.14 3.49
N SER A 59 -18.92 0.37 2.42
CA SER A 59 -19.88 1.47 2.50
C SER A 59 -21.24 0.83 2.39
N SER A 60 -22.00 0.86 3.47
CA SER A 60 -23.39 0.41 3.47
C SER A 60 -24.30 1.59 3.13
N ALA A 61 -25.45 1.32 2.55
CA ALA A 61 -26.50 2.33 2.42
C ALA A 61 -27.23 2.46 3.76
N CYS A 62 -27.47 3.69 4.22
CA CYS A 62 -28.29 3.91 5.41
C CYS A 62 -29.73 3.41 5.15
N PRO A 63 -30.31 2.56 6.01
CA PRO A 63 -31.65 2.02 5.80
C PRO A 63 -32.77 3.07 5.85
N ASN A 64 -32.48 4.27 6.38
CA ASN A 64 -33.48 5.30 6.61
C ASN A 64 -33.51 6.36 5.49
N CYS A 65 -32.36 6.74 4.94
CA CYS A 65 -32.28 7.78 3.89
C CYS A 65 -31.64 7.31 2.57
N GLY A 66 -31.07 6.10 2.53
CA GLY A 66 -30.38 5.57 1.35
C GLY A 66 -29.00 6.21 1.07
N GLY A 67 -28.54 7.15 1.89
CA GLY A 67 -27.21 7.76 1.75
C GLY A 67 -26.08 6.76 2.04
N MET A 68 -24.96 6.87 1.33
CA MET A 68 -23.78 6.03 1.56
C MET A 68 -23.13 6.41 2.90
N ILE A 69 -22.99 5.43 3.78
CA ILE A 69 -22.34 5.56 5.09
C ILE A 69 -21.10 4.67 5.16
N SER A 70 -20.06 5.13 5.84
CA SER A 70 -18.91 4.27 6.18
C SER A 70 -19.26 3.42 7.40
N LEU A 71 -18.95 2.12 7.37
CA LEU A 71 -19.04 1.28 8.57
C LEU A 71 -18.15 1.87 9.67
N GLY A 72 -18.69 1.98 10.90
CA GLY A 72 -18.01 2.59 12.06
C GLY A 72 -18.52 3.98 12.48
N GLN A 73 -19.61 4.47 11.88
CA GLN A 73 -20.32 5.68 12.35
C GLN A 73 -21.52 5.24 13.20
N SER A 74 -21.77 5.87 14.35
CA SER A 74 -22.97 5.63 15.18
C SER A 74 -24.18 6.47 14.76
N LEU A 75 -23.95 7.46 13.90
CA LEU A 75 -24.95 8.40 13.42
C LEU A 75 -24.73 8.65 11.92
N CYS A 76 -25.80 8.63 11.13
CA CYS A 76 -25.72 8.95 9.70
C CYS A 76 -25.46 10.47 9.51
N PRO A 77 -24.48 10.90 8.70
CA PRO A 77 -24.21 12.32 8.45
C PRO A 77 -25.26 13.01 7.57
N HIS A 78 -26.11 12.24 6.88
CA HIS A 78 -27.13 12.80 5.98
C HIS A 78 -28.47 13.03 6.67
N CYS A 79 -28.92 12.08 7.49
CA CYS A 79 -30.24 12.16 8.15
C CYS A 79 -30.15 12.25 9.67
N ASN A 80 -28.95 12.23 10.25
CA ASN A 80 -28.70 12.24 11.69
C ASN A 80 -29.41 11.12 12.47
N ASN A 81 -29.88 10.09 11.79
CA ASN A 81 -30.47 8.93 12.45
C ASN A 81 -29.38 8.05 13.07
N LYS A 82 -29.70 7.45 14.22
CA LYS A 82 -28.84 6.46 14.86
C LYS A 82 -28.78 5.21 13.98
N ILE A 83 -27.57 4.75 13.69
CA ILE A 83 -27.32 3.53 12.94
C ILE A 83 -26.65 2.56 13.89
N ASP A 84 -27.23 1.36 14.02
CA ASP A 84 -26.60 0.31 14.80
C ASP A 84 -25.38 -0.16 14.02
N ILE A 85 -24.21 -0.01 14.64
CA ILE A 85 -22.93 -0.50 14.13
C ILE A 85 -23.06 -2.01 13.90
N VAL A 86 -23.14 -2.42 12.64
CA VAL A 86 -23.03 -3.83 12.28
C VAL A 86 -21.54 -4.14 12.23
N ASP A 87 -21.01 -4.59 13.37
CA ASP A 87 -19.66 -5.14 13.46
C ASP A 87 -19.62 -6.44 12.63
N VAL A 88 -18.96 -6.39 11.47
CA VAL A 88 -18.71 -7.56 10.60
C VAL A 88 -17.29 -8.05 10.84
#